data_AF-Q7YHM1-F1
#
_entry.id   AF-Q7YHM1-F1
#
_cell.length_a   1.000
_cell.length_b   1.000
_cell.length_c   1.000
_cell.angle_alpha   90.00
_cell.angle_beta   90.00
_cell.angle_gamma   90.00
#
_symmetry.space_group_name_H-M   'P 1'
#
loop_
_entity.id
_entity.type
_entity.pdbx_description
1 polymer ?
#
loop_
_entity_poly.entity_id
_entity_poly.type
_entity_poly.pdbx_seq_one_letter_code
_entity_poly.pdbx_strand_id
1 'polypeptide(L)' 'MPQMMPMPWLSLFFLFLLTLLMTNCINYFYFQPNIFFSKKYLNIKKNIWKW' A
#
# COMPACT_ATOMS: atom_id res chain seq x y z
N MET A 1 36.63 0.07 -32.11
CA MET A 1 35.46 0.99 -31.98
C MET A 1 35.33 1.35 -30.52
N PRO A 2 35.16 2.64 -30.14
CA PRO A 2 35.13 3.04 -28.73
C PRO A 2 33.87 2.46 -28.10
N GLN A 3 34.07 1.42 -27.30
CA GLN A 3 33.02 0.71 -26.55
C GLN A 3 32.33 1.66 -25.58
N MET A 4 31.05 1.36 -25.34
CA MET A 4 30.11 2.04 -24.45
C MET A 4 30.80 2.88 -23.37
N MET A 5 30.55 4.19 -23.42
CA MET A 5 30.94 5.13 -22.38
C MET A 5 30.62 4.53 -21.00
N PRO A 6 31.49 4.68 -19.99
CA PRO A 6 31.17 4.25 -18.64
C PRO A 6 29.89 4.96 -18.21
N MET A 7 28.78 4.23 -18.21
CA MET A 7 27.52 4.73 -17.68
C MET A 7 27.79 5.14 -16.22
N PRO A 8 27.34 6.32 -15.77
CA PRO A 8 27.36 6.67 -14.37
C PRO A 8 26.41 5.73 -13.63
N TRP A 9 26.92 4.57 -13.23
CA TRP A 9 26.17 3.52 -12.54
C TRP A 9 25.49 4.07 -11.28
N LEU A 10 26.14 5.01 -10.61
CA LEU A 10 25.60 5.76 -9.48
C LEU A 10 24.32 6.54 -9.84
N SER A 11 24.28 7.21 -11.00
CA SER A 11 23.09 7.99 -11.38
C SER A 11 21.93 7.08 -11.78
N LEU A 12 22.20 5.96 -12.45
CA LEU A 12 21.20 4.94 -12.74
C LEU A 12 20.64 4.34 -11.46
N PHE A 13 21.50 4.09 -10.46
CA PHE A 13 21.08 3.61 -9.15
C PHE A 13 20.20 4.62 -8.41
N PHE A 14 20.55 5.91 -8.42
CA PHE A 14 19.70 6.95 -7.82
C PHE A 14 18.35 7.09 -8.54
N LEU A 15 18.34 7.01 -9.88
CA LEU A 15 17.10 7.07 -10.65
C LEU A 15 16.20 5.86 -10.34
N PHE A 16 16.78 4.67 -10.22
CA PHE A 16 16.06 3.48 -9.78
C PHE A 16 15.48 3.64 -8.36
N LEU A 17 16.27 4.14 -7.40
CA LEU A 17 15.78 4.38 -6.04
C LEU A 17 14.64 5.40 -5.99
N LEU A 18 14.75 6.49 -6.74
CA LEU A 18 13.71 7.52 -6.81
C LEU A 18 12.41 6.96 -7.40
N THR A 19 12.50 6.20 -8.48
CA THR A 19 11.32 5.55 -9.08
C THR A 19 10.68 4.53 -8.14
N LEU A 20 11.49 3.73 -7.44
CA LEU A 20 11.01 2.79 -6.43
C LEU A 20 10.29 3.50 -5.27
N LEU A 21 10.85 4.58 -4.74
CA LEU A 21 10.21 5.36 -3.68
C LEU A 21 8.89 5.98 -4.13
N MET A 22 8.86 6.59 -5.31
CA MET A 22 7.64 7.21 -5.85
C MET A 22 6.52 6.18 -6.03
N THR A 23 6.82 5.01 -6.60
CA THR A 23 5.81 3.95 -6.77
C THR A 23 5.28 3.41 -5.45
N ASN A 24 6.12 3.29 -4.42
CA ASN A 24 5.69 2.89 -3.08
C ASN A 24 4.76 3.93 -2.43
N CYS A 25 5.09 5.22 -2.55
CA CYS A 25 4.23 6.29 -2.06
C CYS A 25 2.87 6.27 -2.77
N ILE A 26 2.86 6.14 -4.10
CA ILE A 26 1.61 6.06 -4.88
C ILE A 26 0.80 4.84 -4.45
N ASN A 27 1.42 3.66 -4.34
CA ASN A 27 0.71 2.46 -3.91
C ASN A 27 0.12 2.58 -2.50
N TYR A 28 0.86 3.17 -1.56
CA TYR A 28 0.39 3.35 -0.19
C TYR A 28 -0.82 4.29 -0.11
N PHE A 29 -0.79 5.42 -0.81
CA PHE A 29 -1.88 6.41 -0.75
C PHE A 29 -3.05 6.09 -1.67
N TYR A 30 -2.83 5.40 -2.78
CA TYR A 30 -3.88 5.04 -3.73
C TYR A 30 -4.65 3.79 -3.27
N PHE A 31 -4.03 2.92 -2.47
CA PHE A 31 -4.70 1.75 -1.94
C PHE A 31 -5.51 2.10 -0.68
N GLN A 32 -6.75 2.56 -0.88
CA GLN A 32 -7.73 2.61 0.19
C GLN A 32 -8.49 1.28 0.22
N PRO A 33 -8.26 0.39 1.21
CA PRO A 33 -9.09 -0.79 1.35
C PRO A 33 -10.51 -0.34 1.68
N ASN A 34 -11.47 -0.67 0.82
CA ASN A 34 -12.88 -0.51 1.15
C ASN A 34 -13.22 -1.49 2.26
N ILE A 35 -13.10 -1.02 3.50
CA ILE A 35 -13.58 -1.74 4.67
C ILE A 35 -15.10 -1.77 4.54
N PHE A 36 -15.64 -2.85 3.99
CA PHE A 36 -17.05 -3.15 4.08
C PHE A 36 -17.36 -3.37 5.56
N PHE A 37 -17.70 -2.29 6.27
CA PHE A 37 -18.35 -2.37 7.56
C PHE A 37 -19.74 -2.95 7.31
N SER A 38 -19.82 -4.29 7.21
CA SER A 38 -21.10 -4.97 7.38
C SER A 38 -21.61 -4.53 8.73
N LYS A 39 -22.70 -3.75 8.77
CA LYS A 39 -23.41 -3.43 10.01
C LYS A 39 -23.83 -4.77 10.61
N LYS A 40 -22.99 -5.34 11.48
CA LYS A 40 -23.34 -6.51 12.28
C LYS A 40 -24.36 -6.00 13.29
N TYR A 41 -25.63 -6.14 12.94
CA TYR A 41 -26.71 -5.97 13.90
C TYR A 41 -26.49 -7.02 14.98
N LEU A 42 -26.00 -6.58 16.14
CA LEU A 42 -25.94 -7.40 17.33
C LEU A 42 -27.39 -7.70 17.72
N ASN A 43 -27.88 -8.87 17.33
CA ASN A 43 -29.20 -9.34 17.73
C ASN A 43 -29.10 -9.80 19.19
N ILE A 44 -29.08 -8.83 20.10
CA ILE A 44 -29.05 -9.06 21.53
C ILE A 44 -30.43 -9.61 21.89
N LYS A 45 -30.56 -10.94 21.89
CA LYS A 45 -31.72 -11.59 22.52
C LYS A 45 -31.70 -11.18 23.99
N LYS A 46 -32.68 -10.36 24.37
CA LYS A 46 -32.91 -9.96 25.75
C LYS A 46 -33.37 -11.22 26.50
N ASN A 47 -32.44 -11.95 27.10
CA ASN A 47 -32.79 -12.98 28.08
C ASN A 47 -33.35 -12.25 29.29
N ILE A 48 -34.66 -12.10 29.30
CA ILE A 48 -35.42 -11.69 30.47
C ILE A 48 -35.36 -12.89 31.40
N TRP A 49 -34.29 -12.94 32.19
CA TRP A 49 -34.18 -13.88 33.30
C TRP A 49 -35.22 -13.44 34.32
N LYS A 50 -36.38 -14.08 34.29
CA LYS A 50 -37.35 -13.97 35.38
C LYS A 50 -36.90 -14.96 36.44
N TRP A 51 -36.54 -14.41 37.60
CA TRP A 51 -36.59 -15.16 38.85
C TRP A 51 -38.04 -15.58 39.11
#